data_AF-A0A2R7LBJ9-F1
#
_entry.id   AF-A0A2R7LBJ9-F1
#
_cell.length_a   1.000
_cell.length_b   1.000
_cell.length_c   1.000
_cell.angle_alpha   90.00
_cell.angle_beta   90.00
_cell.angle_gamma   90.00
#
_symmetry.space_group_name_H-M   'P 1'
#
loop_
_entity.id
_entity.type
_entity.pdbx_description
1 polymer ?
#
loop_
_entity_poly.entity_id
_entity_poly.type
_entity_poly.pdbx_seq_one_letter_code
_entity_poly.pdbx_strand_id
1 'polypeptide(L)'
;MRRILILYFFIAGFSLAAKETNPVLEELDNVLLKKDIYLKQKYRKIEALKKNVSKFTLSQNNEQLYDNYMKLFDEYKSFKYDSAYYYLEQAKIKAIVLKEPKYLAQSRIKEGFVLLSSGLFKEAIDTLNVIDDKKLDLKNKFEYYSIKARAYYDLADYNKDQRFNIHYIQQGNHFLQKALALIGTNTNEYWAAESLKRLKQQDWRGAEFAFSYWINNYKLPPDYYGIATSSLGYIYSERGYTKKAIQYLALAAIADVKNATKETVALRNLANELFKMGYLDKANEYINIAMDDATFYNARHRKIEISSILPIIEKAQLNNVKEKNDKLERIIILLTILTVIIILFSIIIFKQLKERNKARKIMASSYAQLQEMNISLSEANAIKEEYITYFIKATSAFINKIDHIQKSTLH
;
A
#
# COMPACT_ATOMS: atom_id res chain seq x y z
N MET A 1 -12.60 0.61 45.49
CA MET A 1 -11.76 -0.34 44.73
C MET A 1 -12.49 -1.05 43.59
N ARG A 2 -13.72 -1.58 43.79
CA ARG A 2 -14.50 -2.27 42.74
C ARG A 2 -14.82 -1.46 41.46
N ARG A 3 -14.90 -0.12 41.56
CA ARG A 3 -15.14 0.78 40.40
C ARG A 3 -13.89 1.05 39.54
N ILE A 4 -12.68 0.85 40.07
CA ILE A 4 -11.41 1.06 39.35
C ILE A 4 -11.07 -0.18 38.49
N LEU A 5 -11.45 -1.38 38.98
CA LEU A 5 -11.26 -2.65 38.26
C LEU A 5 -12.09 -2.76 36.97
N ILE A 6 -13.28 -2.14 36.92
CA ILE A 6 -14.14 -2.13 35.73
C ILE A 6 -13.54 -1.23 34.63
N LEU A 7 -12.83 -0.16 35.01
CA LEU A 7 -12.15 0.72 34.06
C LEU A 7 -10.92 0.04 33.43
N TYR A 8 -10.20 -0.78 34.19
CA TYR A 8 -9.06 -1.57 33.68
C TYR A 8 -9.50 -2.68 32.71
N PHE A 9 -10.69 -3.26 32.92
CA PHE A 9 -11.21 -4.31 32.03
C PHE A 9 -11.62 -3.78 30.65
N PHE A 10 -11.98 -2.50 30.52
CA PHE A 10 -12.31 -1.88 29.23
C PHE A 10 -11.07 -1.49 28.40
N ILE A 11 -9.90 -1.30 29.02
CA ILE A 11 -8.65 -0.95 28.31
C ILE A 11 -7.95 -2.21 27.77
N ALA A 12 -8.14 -3.37 28.41
CA ALA A 12 -7.50 -4.63 28.03
C ALA A 12 -8.10 -5.31 26.78
N GLY A 13 -9.19 -4.79 26.22
CA GLY A 13 -9.90 -5.37 25.07
C GLY A 13 -9.39 -4.94 23.68
N PHE A 14 -8.40 -4.03 23.60
CA PHE A 14 -7.76 -3.71 22.32
C PHE A 14 -6.79 -4.83 21.95
N SER A 15 -7.31 -5.87 21.32
CA SER A 15 -6.48 -6.75 20.50
C SER A 15 -5.82 -5.87 19.44
N LEU A 16 -4.51 -5.63 19.58
CA LEU A 16 -3.67 -5.19 18.47
C LEU A 16 -3.82 -6.28 17.40
N ALA A 17 -4.68 -6.05 16.41
CA ALA A 17 -4.65 -6.83 15.19
C ALA A 17 -3.28 -6.56 14.58
N ALA A 18 -2.35 -7.51 14.73
CA ALA A 18 -1.06 -7.46 14.06
C ALA A 18 -1.36 -7.34 12.57
N LYS A 19 -0.96 -6.22 11.97
CA LYS A 19 -1.02 -6.03 10.53
C LYS A 19 -0.16 -7.15 9.93
N GLU A 20 -0.77 -8.14 9.28
CA GLU A 20 -0.04 -9.21 8.57
C GLU A 20 0.77 -8.51 7.46
N THR A 21 2.02 -8.15 7.76
CA THR A 21 2.89 -7.50 6.79
C THR A 21 3.54 -8.57 5.92
N ASN A 22 3.42 -8.43 4.61
CA ASN A 22 4.08 -9.33 3.67
C ASN A 22 5.53 -8.85 3.49
N PRO A 23 6.56 -9.61 3.93
CA PRO A 23 7.94 -9.14 3.93
C PRO A 23 8.46 -8.73 2.54
N VAL A 24 7.98 -9.38 1.47
CA VAL A 24 8.37 -9.03 0.10
C VAL A 24 7.82 -7.68 -0.36
N LEU A 25 6.65 -7.27 0.17
CA LEU A 25 6.10 -5.95 -0.11
C LEU A 25 6.88 -4.86 0.62
N GLU A 26 7.34 -5.13 1.83
CA GLU A 26 8.25 -4.21 2.55
C GLU A 26 9.61 -4.10 1.84
N GLU A 27 10.14 -5.21 1.30
CA GLU A 27 11.34 -5.16 0.46
C GLU A 27 11.10 -4.30 -0.79
N LEU A 28 9.97 -4.49 -1.48
CA LEU A 28 9.60 -3.70 -2.65
C LEU A 28 9.52 -2.21 -2.32
N ASP A 29 8.85 -1.83 -1.23
CA ASP A 29 8.76 -0.44 -0.78
C ASP A 29 10.16 0.16 -0.51
N ASN A 30 11.02 -0.60 0.17
CA ASN A 30 12.40 -0.19 0.43
C ASN A 30 13.24 -0.03 -0.85
N VAL A 31 12.99 -0.85 -1.87
CA VAL A 31 13.65 -0.77 -3.19
C VAL A 31 13.12 0.43 -3.97
N LEU A 32 11.82 0.71 -3.91
CA LEU A 32 11.18 1.88 -4.53
C LEU A 32 11.72 3.20 -3.95
N LEU A 33 11.94 3.27 -2.64
CA LEU A 33 12.60 4.43 -1.99
C LEU A 33 14.01 4.68 -2.52
N LYS A 34 14.68 3.65 -3.05
CA LYS A 34 16.03 3.71 -3.62
C LYS A 34 16.05 3.82 -5.15
N LYS A 35 14.89 4.02 -5.80
CA LYS A 35 14.77 4.06 -7.28
C LYS A 35 15.79 5.00 -7.95
N ASP A 36 16.04 6.16 -7.35
CA ASP A 36 16.97 7.16 -7.90
C ASP A 36 18.42 6.69 -7.93
N ILE A 37 18.81 5.78 -7.03
CA ILE A 37 20.15 5.18 -7.03
C ILE A 37 20.32 4.29 -8.26
N TYR A 38 19.33 3.43 -8.56
CA TYR A 38 19.36 2.55 -9.73
C TYR A 38 19.30 3.36 -11.04
N LEU A 39 18.50 4.42 -11.07
CA LEU A 39 18.48 5.36 -12.22
C LEU A 39 19.85 6.01 -12.45
N LYS A 40 20.50 6.52 -11.39
CA LYS A 40 21.86 7.08 -11.49
C LYS A 40 22.86 6.05 -12.00
N GLN A 41 22.77 4.79 -11.57
CA GLN A 41 23.63 3.72 -12.06
C GLN A 41 23.41 3.44 -13.55
N LYS A 42 22.16 3.38 -14.02
CA LYS A 42 21.84 3.21 -15.44
C LYS A 42 22.38 4.38 -16.28
N TYR A 43 22.15 5.62 -15.86
CA TYR A 43 22.68 6.78 -16.58
C TYR A 43 24.22 6.80 -16.63
N ARG A 44 24.92 6.36 -15.56
CA ARG A 44 26.39 6.24 -15.61
C ARG A 44 26.87 5.25 -16.69
N LYS A 45 26.20 4.10 -16.84
CA LYS A 45 26.51 3.14 -17.92
C LYS A 45 26.29 3.75 -19.30
N ILE A 46 25.15 4.42 -19.48
CA ILE A 46 24.80 5.12 -20.73
C ILE A 46 25.85 6.19 -21.07
N GLU A 47 26.25 7.01 -20.11
CA GLU A 47 27.24 8.07 -20.34
C GLU A 47 28.62 7.49 -20.69
N ALA A 48 29.02 6.36 -20.10
CA ALA A 48 30.24 5.65 -20.50
C ALA A 48 30.17 5.18 -21.96
N LEU A 49 29.03 4.63 -22.39
CA LEU A 49 28.82 4.23 -23.79
C LEU A 49 28.80 5.46 -24.73
N LYS A 50 28.19 6.59 -24.34
CA LYS A 50 28.20 7.81 -25.15
C LYS A 50 29.61 8.35 -25.38
N LYS A 51 30.50 8.28 -24.39
CA LYS A 51 31.92 8.65 -24.55
C LYS A 51 32.61 7.78 -25.62
N ASN A 52 32.28 6.50 -25.70
CA ASN A 52 32.80 5.62 -26.73
C ASN A 52 32.31 6.01 -28.14
N VAL A 53 31.07 6.53 -28.28
CA VAL A 53 30.59 7.07 -29.57
C VAL A 53 31.52 8.17 -30.06
N SER A 54 31.85 9.14 -29.21
CA SER A 54 32.76 10.24 -29.58
C SER A 54 34.14 9.73 -29.99
N LYS A 55 34.70 8.79 -29.22
CA LYS A 55 35.98 8.14 -29.52
C LYS A 55 35.95 7.45 -30.90
N PHE A 56 34.95 6.61 -31.15
CA PHE A 56 34.88 5.84 -32.39
C PHE A 56 34.54 6.68 -33.61
N THR A 57 33.80 7.78 -33.42
CA THR A 57 33.54 8.80 -34.46
C THR A 57 34.83 9.44 -34.91
N LEU A 58 35.70 9.85 -33.98
CA LEU A 58 37.00 10.44 -34.31
C LEU A 58 37.91 9.46 -35.05
N SER A 59 37.90 8.18 -34.67
CA SER A 59 38.66 7.13 -35.36
C SER A 59 38.00 6.61 -36.65
N GLN A 60 36.82 7.14 -37.03
CA GLN A 60 36.04 6.70 -38.20
C GLN A 60 35.75 5.18 -38.25
N ASN A 61 35.65 4.53 -37.09
CA ASN A 61 35.46 3.08 -37.00
C ASN A 61 33.96 2.74 -37.00
N ASN A 62 33.40 2.46 -38.18
CA ASN A 62 31.97 2.21 -38.34
C ASN A 62 31.48 0.93 -37.64
N GLU A 63 32.32 -0.10 -37.54
CA GLU A 63 31.98 -1.35 -36.84
C GLU A 63 31.85 -1.12 -35.33
N GLN A 64 32.82 -0.46 -34.72
CA GLN A 64 32.76 -0.11 -33.30
C GLN A 64 31.63 0.88 -33.00
N LEU A 65 31.31 1.78 -33.94
CA LEU A 65 30.13 2.64 -33.82
C LEU A 65 28.84 1.84 -33.83
N TYR A 66 28.69 0.89 -34.77
CA TYR A 66 27.53 -0.02 -34.81
C TYR A 66 27.35 -0.75 -33.48
N ASP A 67 28.39 -1.43 -33.01
CA ASP A 67 28.35 -2.20 -31.76
C ASP A 67 28.01 -1.32 -30.55
N ASN A 68 28.57 -0.11 -30.50
CA ASN A 68 28.33 0.79 -29.39
C ASN A 68 26.92 1.41 -29.43
N TYR A 69 26.36 1.66 -30.62
CA TYR A 69 24.95 2.03 -30.76
C TYR A 69 24.00 0.90 -30.38
N MET A 70 24.33 -0.35 -30.72
CA MET A 70 23.55 -1.52 -30.28
C MET A 70 23.59 -1.69 -28.75
N LYS A 71 24.73 -1.43 -28.10
CA LYS A 71 24.83 -1.40 -26.62
C LYS A 71 23.99 -0.28 -26.00
N LEU A 72 24.00 0.91 -26.61
CA LEU A 72 23.14 2.02 -26.17
C LEU A 72 21.66 1.67 -26.34
N PHE A 73 21.29 1.06 -27.47
CA PHE A 73 19.96 0.52 -27.67
C PHE A 73 19.59 -0.46 -26.55
N ASP A 74 20.46 -1.43 -26.21
CA ASP A 74 20.18 -2.42 -25.17
C ASP A 74 19.95 -1.80 -23.78
N GLU A 75 20.66 -0.72 -23.42
CA GLU A 75 20.41 0.01 -22.16
C GLU A 75 19.06 0.75 -22.16
N TYR A 76 18.60 1.19 -23.33
CA TYR A 76 17.37 1.96 -23.49
C TYR A 76 16.11 1.15 -23.83
N LYS A 77 16.24 -0.05 -24.43
CA LYS A 77 15.12 -0.80 -25.06
C LYS A 77 13.92 -1.05 -24.15
N SER A 78 14.17 -1.25 -22.86
CA SER A 78 13.13 -1.41 -21.82
C SER A 78 13.11 -0.25 -20.81
N PHE A 79 13.81 0.84 -21.10
CA PHE A 79 13.92 2.03 -20.22
C PHE A 79 13.28 3.29 -20.82
N LYS A 80 13.58 3.64 -22.08
CA LYS A 80 13.01 4.82 -22.76
C LYS A 80 12.94 4.62 -24.27
N TYR A 81 11.72 4.56 -24.81
CA TYR A 81 11.45 4.23 -26.21
C TYR A 81 12.18 5.16 -27.20
N ASP A 82 11.99 6.48 -27.10
CA ASP A 82 12.53 7.43 -28.10
C ASP A 82 14.06 7.34 -28.20
N SER A 83 14.74 7.15 -27.06
CA SER A 83 16.19 7.01 -27.02
C SER A 83 16.66 5.66 -27.56
N ALA A 84 15.94 4.57 -27.26
CA ALA A 84 16.21 3.26 -27.86
C ALA A 84 16.09 3.33 -29.39
N TYR A 85 14.98 3.88 -29.88
CA TYR A 85 14.72 4.03 -31.31
C TYR A 85 15.79 4.89 -31.99
N TYR A 86 16.17 6.03 -31.39
CA TYR A 86 17.23 6.88 -31.92
C TYR A 86 18.55 6.12 -32.12
N TYR A 87 19.04 5.43 -31.10
CA TYR A 87 20.31 4.70 -31.21
C TYR A 87 20.22 3.50 -32.14
N LEU A 88 19.05 2.88 -32.27
CA LEU A 88 18.82 1.85 -33.26
C LEU A 88 18.92 2.38 -34.69
N GLU A 89 18.35 3.56 -34.97
CA GLU A 89 18.48 4.22 -36.27
C GLU A 89 19.94 4.55 -36.59
N GLN A 90 20.70 5.03 -35.59
CA GLN A 90 22.14 5.25 -35.76
C GLN A 90 22.88 3.94 -36.09
N ALA A 91 22.54 2.83 -35.43
CA ALA A 91 23.08 1.52 -35.77
C ALA A 91 22.71 1.10 -37.20
N LYS A 92 21.47 1.29 -37.65
CA LYS A 92 21.03 0.98 -39.02
C LYS A 92 21.83 1.74 -40.07
N ILE A 93 22.09 3.03 -39.85
CA ILE A 93 22.93 3.84 -40.75
C ILE A 93 24.32 3.22 -40.87
N LYS A 94 24.93 2.80 -39.75
CA LYS A 94 26.25 2.14 -39.77
C LYS A 94 26.21 0.76 -40.43
N ALA A 95 25.16 -0.03 -40.21
CA ALA A 95 24.97 -1.32 -40.88
C ALA A 95 24.94 -1.18 -42.41
N ILE A 96 24.26 -0.14 -42.93
CA ILE A 96 24.19 0.15 -44.37
C ILE A 96 25.58 0.49 -44.92
N VAL A 97 26.35 1.31 -44.20
CA VAL A 97 27.72 1.68 -44.60
C VAL A 97 28.64 0.46 -44.61
N LEU A 98 28.51 -0.42 -43.61
CA LEU A 98 29.30 -1.65 -43.51
C LEU A 98 28.95 -2.68 -44.60
N LYS A 99 27.80 -2.54 -45.26
CA LYS A 99 27.30 -3.45 -46.32
C LYS A 99 27.20 -4.92 -45.88
N GLU A 100 27.11 -5.16 -44.58
CA GLU A 100 26.97 -6.49 -43.98
C GLU A 100 25.49 -6.82 -43.73
N PRO A 101 24.89 -7.79 -44.45
CA PRO A 101 23.47 -8.12 -44.30
C PRO A 101 23.07 -8.51 -42.87
N LYS A 102 24.01 -9.12 -42.12
CA LYS A 102 23.81 -9.52 -40.73
C LYS A 102 23.49 -8.35 -39.81
N TYR A 103 24.22 -7.25 -39.92
CA TYR A 103 24.00 -6.07 -39.08
C TYR A 103 22.64 -5.42 -39.35
N LEU A 104 22.26 -5.32 -40.62
CA LEU A 104 20.95 -4.75 -40.99
C LEU A 104 19.80 -5.65 -40.50
N ALA A 105 19.93 -6.96 -40.65
CA ALA A 105 18.93 -7.90 -40.16
C ALA A 105 18.80 -7.85 -38.64
N GLN A 106 19.91 -7.86 -37.90
CA GLN A 106 19.91 -7.73 -36.44
C GLN A 106 19.24 -6.43 -36.00
N SER A 107 19.54 -5.30 -36.64
CA SER A 107 18.89 -4.02 -36.31
C SER A 107 17.39 -4.05 -36.57
N ARG A 108 16.92 -4.66 -37.67
CA ARG A 108 15.46 -4.80 -37.93
C ARG A 108 14.75 -5.71 -36.93
N ILE A 109 15.42 -6.77 -36.47
CA ILE A 109 14.90 -7.63 -35.40
C ILE A 109 14.68 -6.80 -34.12
N LYS A 110 15.68 -6.01 -33.72
CA LYS A 110 15.59 -5.10 -32.57
C LYS A 110 14.54 -3.99 -32.77
N GLU A 111 14.35 -3.55 -34.02
CA GLU A 111 13.31 -2.56 -34.39
C GLU A 111 11.92 -3.12 -34.11
N GLY A 112 11.66 -4.36 -34.54
CA GLY A 112 10.43 -5.07 -34.19
C GLY A 112 10.19 -5.14 -32.67
N PHE A 113 11.23 -5.42 -31.89
CA PHE A 113 11.14 -5.46 -30.41
C PHE A 113 10.76 -4.10 -29.80
N VAL A 114 11.40 -3.01 -30.22
CA VAL A 114 11.14 -1.70 -29.60
C VAL A 114 9.79 -1.13 -30.03
N LEU A 115 9.36 -1.40 -31.27
CA LEU A 115 8.05 -1.02 -31.79
C LEU A 115 6.91 -1.74 -31.05
N LEU A 116 6.99 -3.07 -30.88
CA LEU A 116 5.96 -3.78 -30.11
C LEU A 116 5.95 -3.31 -28.64
N SER A 117 7.12 -3.00 -28.08
CA SER A 117 7.24 -2.54 -26.68
C SER A 117 6.61 -1.17 -26.43
N SER A 118 6.38 -0.35 -27.45
CA SER A 118 5.63 0.91 -27.35
C SER A 118 4.15 0.77 -27.75
N GLY A 119 3.76 -0.35 -28.35
CA GLY A 119 2.40 -0.65 -28.81
C GLY A 119 2.18 -0.44 -30.31
N LEU A 120 3.25 -0.27 -31.10
CA LEU A 120 3.21 -0.18 -32.56
C LEU A 120 3.26 -1.59 -33.17
N PHE A 121 2.25 -2.42 -32.86
CA PHE A 121 2.27 -3.85 -33.17
C PHE A 121 2.25 -4.13 -34.67
N LYS A 122 1.47 -3.37 -35.45
CA LYS A 122 1.40 -3.53 -36.90
C LYS A 122 2.76 -3.19 -37.53
N GLU A 123 3.33 -2.05 -37.17
CA GLU A 123 4.62 -1.58 -37.67
C GLU A 123 5.74 -2.54 -37.28
N ALA A 124 5.70 -3.12 -36.07
CA ALA A 124 6.62 -4.16 -35.65
C ALA A 124 6.54 -5.40 -36.55
N ILE A 125 5.33 -5.90 -36.80
CA ILE A 125 5.10 -7.08 -37.65
C ILE A 125 5.54 -6.81 -39.10
N ASP A 126 5.18 -5.65 -39.65
CA ASP A 126 5.56 -5.24 -41.01
C ASP A 126 7.09 -5.16 -41.13
N THR A 127 7.77 -4.60 -40.13
CA THR A 127 9.25 -4.52 -40.07
C THR A 127 9.89 -5.90 -40.06
N LEU A 128 9.33 -6.85 -39.30
CA LEU A 128 9.83 -8.23 -39.21
C LEU A 128 9.53 -9.03 -40.49
N ASN A 129 8.45 -8.74 -41.21
CA ASN A 129 8.07 -9.47 -42.41
C ASN A 129 9.02 -9.24 -43.60
N VAL A 130 9.79 -8.16 -43.60
CA VAL A 130 10.77 -7.85 -44.65
C VAL A 130 12.07 -8.65 -44.50
N ILE A 131 12.29 -9.31 -43.36
CA ILE A 131 13.54 -10.04 -43.08
C ILE A 131 13.52 -11.41 -43.77
N ASP A 132 14.56 -11.67 -44.57
CA ASP A 132 14.81 -12.98 -45.18
C ASP A 132 15.50 -13.91 -44.16
N ASP A 133 14.72 -14.80 -43.56
CA ASP A 133 15.16 -15.70 -42.49
C ASP A 133 16.15 -16.78 -42.95
N LYS A 134 16.34 -16.97 -44.27
CA LYS A 134 17.33 -17.89 -44.82
C LYS A 134 18.75 -17.34 -44.73
N LYS A 135 18.89 -16.02 -44.58
CA LYS A 135 20.18 -15.32 -44.49
C LYS A 135 20.66 -15.09 -43.06
N LEU A 136 19.88 -15.53 -42.07
CA LEU A 136 20.20 -15.35 -40.65
C LEU A 136 21.06 -16.50 -40.13
N ASP A 137 22.03 -16.18 -39.27
CA ASP A 137 22.64 -17.19 -38.42
C ASP A 137 21.64 -17.74 -37.38
N LEU A 138 21.95 -18.89 -36.77
CA LEU A 138 21.04 -19.58 -35.84
C LEU A 138 20.54 -18.66 -34.71
N LYS A 139 21.43 -17.83 -34.16
CA LYS A 139 21.11 -16.91 -33.06
C LYS A 139 20.10 -15.85 -33.49
N ASN A 140 20.37 -15.16 -34.61
CA ASN A 140 19.46 -14.13 -35.11
C ASN A 140 18.15 -14.74 -35.61
N LYS A 141 18.17 -15.97 -36.12
CA LYS A 141 16.96 -16.68 -36.55
C LYS A 141 16.06 -17.06 -35.37
N PHE A 142 16.65 -17.53 -34.26
CA PHE A 142 15.94 -17.73 -33.01
C PHE A 142 15.30 -16.42 -32.51
N GLU A 143 16.09 -15.35 -32.48
CA GLU A 143 15.62 -14.06 -31.97
C GLU A 143 14.50 -13.48 -32.84
N TYR A 144 14.66 -13.55 -34.16
CA TYR A 144 13.67 -13.15 -35.16
C TYR A 144 12.31 -13.81 -34.91
N TYR A 145 12.29 -15.14 -34.82
CA TYR A 145 11.05 -15.88 -34.59
C TYR A 145 10.46 -15.63 -33.20
N SER A 146 11.31 -15.46 -32.18
CA SER A 146 10.86 -15.15 -30.81
C SER A 146 10.17 -13.79 -30.73
N ILE A 147 10.74 -12.76 -31.34
CA ILE A 147 10.15 -11.41 -31.36
C ILE A 147 8.88 -11.39 -32.21
N LYS A 148 8.86 -12.11 -33.34
CA LYS A 148 7.65 -12.23 -34.16
C LYS A 148 6.52 -12.94 -33.41
N ALA A 149 6.85 -14.00 -32.66
CA ALA A 149 5.88 -14.66 -31.80
C ALA A 149 5.31 -13.70 -30.73
N ARG A 150 6.19 -12.98 -30.02
CA ARG A 150 5.80 -11.97 -29.03
C ARG A 150 4.91 -10.89 -29.65
N ALA A 151 5.25 -10.37 -30.83
CA ALA A 151 4.46 -9.33 -31.49
C ALA A 151 3.02 -9.77 -31.74
N TYR A 152 2.81 -11.02 -32.17
CA TYR A 152 1.46 -11.57 -32.34
C TYR A 152 0.74 -11.80 -31.01
N TYR A 153 1.43 -12.30 -29.97
CA TYR A 153 0.81 -12.47 -28.66
C TYR A 153 0.43 -11.13 -28.01
N ASP A 154 1.30 -10.13 -28.07
CA ASP A 154 1.03 -8.81 -27.49
C ASP A 154 -0.10 -8.11 -28.27
N LEU A 155 -0.18 -8.31 -29.59
CA LEU A 155 -1.31 -7.85 -30.41
C LEU A 155 -2.64 -8.54 -30.01
N ALA A 156 -2.59 -9.84 -29.70
CA ALA A 156 -3.73 -10.60 -29.23
C ALA A 156 -4.23 -10.07 -27.87
N ASP A 157 -3.29 -9.85 -26.94
CA ASP A 157 -3.55 -9.30 -25.61
C ASP A 157 -4.06 -7.86 -25.66
N TYR A 158 -3.60 -7.06 -26.63
CA TYR A 158 -4.03 -5.68 -26.82
C TYR A 158 -5.45 -5.59 -27.38
N ASN A 159 -5.75 -6.33 -28.44
CA ASN A 159 -7.04 -6.24 -29.12
C ASN A 159 -8.18 -6.85 -28.29
N LYS A 160 -7.93 -7.95 -27.56
CA LYS A 160 -8.92 -8.69 -26.74
C LYS A 160 -10.24 -9.07 -27.43
N ASP A 161 -10.30 -8.97 -28.77
CA ASP A 161 -11.46 -9.34 -29.56
C ASP A 161 -11.40 -10.82 -29.94
N GLN A 162 -12.40 -11.59 -29.50
CA GLN A 162 -12.44 -13.05 -29.69
C GLN A 162 -12.35 -13.47 -31.17
N ARG A 163 -12.83 -12.64 -32.11
CA ARG A 163 -12.82 -12.96 -33.55
C ARG A 163 -11.42 -13.00 -34.14
N PHE A 164 -10.51 -12.18 -33.60
CA PHE A 164 -9.14 -12.03 -34.12
C PHE A 164 -8.09 -12.70 -33.23
N ASN A 165 -8.35 -12.78 -31.92
CA ASN A 165 -7.40 -13.26 -30.92
C ASN A 165 -6.87 -14.67 -31.23
N ILE A 166 -7.76 -15.61 -31.61
CA ILE A 166 -7.39 -17.00 -31.94
C ILE A 166 -6.34 -17.02 -33.07
N HIS A 167 -6.55 -16.25 -34.14
CA HIS A 167 -5.62 -16.19 -35.26
C HIS A 167 -4.25 -15.65 -34.84
N TYR A 168 -4.21 -14.58 -34.03
CA TYR A 168 -2.95 -14.02 -33.55
C TYR A 168 -2.21 -14.99 -32.63
N ILE A 169 -2.89 -15.68 -31.71
CA ILE A 169 -2.26 -16.72 -30.87
C ILE A 169 -1.70 -17.86 -31.73
N GLN A 170 -2.42 -18.30 -32.77
CA GLN A 170 -1.94 -19.32 -33.70
C GLN A 170 -0.66 -18.89 -34.44
N GLN A 171 -0.61 -17.64 -34.93
CA GLN A 171 0.60 -17.08 -35.53
C GLN A 171 1.76 -17.02 -34.53
N GLY A 172 1.49 -16.57 -33.30
CA GLY A 172 2.46 -16.56 -32.21
C GLY A 172 3.04 -17.96 -31.96
N ASN A 173 2.18 -18.97 -31.81
CA ASN A 173 2.58 -20.36 -31.59
C ASN A 173 3.43 -20.91 -32.74
N HIS A 174 3.06 -20.62 -33.99
CA HIS A 174 3.79 -21.05 -35.17
C HIS A 174 5.23 -20.52 -35.18
N PHE A 175 5.43 -19.23 -34.94
CA PHE A 175 6.77 -18.65 -34.89
C PHE A 175 7.55 -19.13 -33.66
N LEU A 176 6.90 -19.27 -32.50
CA LEU A 176 7.57 -19.74 -31.30
C LEU A 176 8.04 -21.20 -31.44
N GLN A 177 7.27 -22.05 -32.14
CA GLN A 177 7.68 -23.41 -32.45
C GLN A 177 8.93 -23.43 -33.34
N LYS A 178 9.01 -22.54 -34.34
CA LYS A 178 10.23 -22.38 -35.16
C LYS A 178 11.41 -21.90 -34.33
N ALA A 179 11.22 -20.99 -33.38
CA ALA A 179 12.27 -20.56 -32.47
C ALA A 179 12.78 -21.73 -31.62
N LEU A 180 11.89 -22.49 -30.99
CA LEU A 180 12.25 -23.63 -30.14
C LEU A 180 13.04 -24.71 -30.90
N ALA A 181 12.76 -24.92 -32.19
CA ALA A 181 13.51 -25.87 -33.02
C ALA A 181 14.97 -25.47 -33.28
N LEU A 182 15.37 -24.23 -32.97
CA LEU A 182 16.71 -23.69 -33.23
C LEU A 182 17.61 -23.65 -32.00
N ILE A 183 17.12 -24.03 -30.82
CA ILE A 183 17.84 -23.83 -29.57
C ILE A 183 17.79 -25.05 -28.64
N GLY A 184 18.87 -25.27 -27.90
CA GLY A 184 19.00 -26.41 -26.98
C GLY A 184 18.24 -26.19 -25.67
N THR A 185 17.77 -27.28 -25.06
CA THR A 185 17.01 -27.28 -23.80
C THR A 185 17.81 -26.82 -22.58
N ASN A 186 19.14 -26.71 -22.72
CA ASN A 186 20.10 -26.28 -21.69
C ASN A 186 20.34 -24.75 -21.68
N THR A 187 19.43 -23.96 -22.26
CA THR A 187 19.58 -22.50 -22.38
C THR A 187 18.43 -21.76 -21.71
N ASN A 188 18.69 -20.53 -21.24
CA ASN A 188 17.64 -19.67 -20.70
C ASN A 188 16.60 -19.31 -21.78
N GLU A 189 17.07 -19.09 -23.00
CA GLU A 189 16.27 -18.78 -24.17
C GLU A 189 15.22 -19.86 -24.47
N TYR A 190 15.60 -21.14 -24.35
CA TYR A 190 14.66 -22.25 -24.50
C TYR A 190 13.55 -22.19 -23.45
N TRP A 191 13.91 -22.06 -22.17
CA TRP A 191 12.92 -22.06 -21.10
C TRP A 191 12.04 -20.81 -21.11
N ALA A 192 12.57 -19.66 -21.53
CA ALA A 192 11.77 -18.46 -21.78
C ALA A 192 10.70 -18.72 -22.86
N ALA A 193 11.10 -19.29 -24.00
CA ALA A 193 10.21 -19.59 -25.11
C ALA A 193 9.20 -20.69 -24.77
N GLU A 194 9.63 -21.80 -24.18
CA GLU A 194 8.75 -22.93 -23.85
C GLU A 194 7.72 -22.55 -22.80
N SER A 195 8.13 -21.79 -21.77
CA SER A 195 7.22 -21.32 -20.72
C SER A 195 6.19 -20.34 -21.29
N LEU A 196 6.61 -19.41 -22.15
CA LEU A 196 5.70 -18.48 -22.83
C LEU A 196 4.70 -19.22 -23.74
N LYS A 197 5.15 -20.24 -24.47
CA LYS A 197 4.29 -21.06 -25.35
C LYS A 197 3.15 -21.67 -24.54
N ARG A 198 3.49 -22.34 -23.42
CA ARG A 198 2.50 -22.98 -22.54
C ARG A 198 1.55 -21.97 -21.93
N LEU A 199 2.06 -20.83 -21.50
CA LEU A 199 1.25 -19.73 -20.98
C LEU A 199 0.21 -19.26 -22.01
N LYS A 200 0.64 -19.03 -23.26
CA LYS A 200 -0.24 -18.55 -24.34
C LYS A 200 -1.19 -19.62 -24.87
N GLN A 201 -0.89 -20.89 -24.65
CA GLN A 201 -1.79 -22.02 -24.87
C GLN A 201 -2.75 -22.28 -23.70
N GLN A 202 -2.67 -21.47 -22.63
CA GLN A 202 -3.44 -21.66 -21.38
C GLN A 202 -3.20 -23.02 -20.73
N ASP A 203 -2.04 -23.65 -20.98
CA ASP A 203 -1.56 -24.81 -20.22
C ASP A 203 -1.05 -24.31 -18.86
N TRP A 204 -1.96 -23.95 -17.97
CA TRP A 204 -1.63 -23.26 -16.72
C TRP A 204 -0.72 -24.08 -15.79
N ARG A 205 -0.90 -25.41 -15.78
CA ARG A 205 -0.07 -26.32 -14.97
C ARG A 205 1.30 -26.51 -15.60
N GLY A 206 1.37 -26.76 -16.91
CA GLY A 206 2.65 -26.89 -17.60
C GLY A 206 3.44 -25.59 -17.65
N ALA A 207 2.77 -24.44 -17.76
CA ALA A 207 3.41 -23.13 -17.68
C ALA A 207 3.98 -22.86 -16.28
N GLU A 208 3.21 -23.13 -15.21
CA GLU A 208 3.71 -23.04 -13.83
C GLU A 208 4.96 -23.92 -13.64
N PHE A 209 4.90 -25.17 -14.09
CA PHE A 209 6.02 -26.10 -14.04
C PHE A 209 7.23 -25.56 -14.81
N ALA A 210 7.05 -25.12 -16.06
CA ALA A 210 8.15 -24.68 -16.90
C ALA A 210 8.84 -23.41 -16.34
N PHE A 211 8.08 -22.42 -15.89
CA PHE A 211 8.66 -21.22 -15.28
C PHE A 211 9.35 -21.54 -13.94
N SER A 212 8.75 -22.41 -13.12
CA SER A 212 9.34 -22.80 -11.84
C SER A 212 10.61 -23.64 -12.02
N TYR A 213 10.60 -24.56 -12.99
CA TYR A 213 11.79 -25.32 -13.37
C TYR A 213 12.90 -24.39 -13.85
N TRP A 214 12.57 -23.41 -14.69
CA TRP A 214 13.52 -22.44 -15.19
C TRP A 214 14.20 -21.66 -14.05
N ILE A 215 13.42 -21.06 -13.16
CA ILE A 215 13.93 -20.27 -12.03
C ILE A 215 14.81 -21.11 -11.09
N ASN A 216 14.46 -22.37 -10.85
CA ASN A 216 15.14 -23.22 -9.88
C ASN A 216 16.41 -23.89 -10.42
N ASN A 217 16.52 -24.07 -11.73
CA ASN A 217 17.61 -24.86 -12.33
C ASN A 217 18.59 -24.04 -13.17
N TYR A 218 18.31 -22.76 -13.42
CA TYR A 218 19.17 -21.88 -14.23
C TYR A 218 19.56 -20.62 -13.49
N LYS A 219 20.74 -20.10 -13.81
CA LYS A 219 21.14 -18.75 -13.41
C LYS A 219 20.49 -17.75 -14.36
N LEU A 220 19.42 -17.10 -13.90
CA LEU A 220 18.70 -16.10 -14.69
C LEU A 220 19.43 -14.74 -14.60
N PRO A 221 19.80 -14.14 -15.75
CA PRO A 221 20.06 -12.71 -15.81
C PRO A 221 18.87 -11.90 -15.28
N PRO A 222 19.09 -10.67 -14.79
CA PRO A 222 18.02 -9.89 -14.16
C PRO A 222 16.77 -9.70 -15.01
N ASP A 223 16.92 -9.50 -16.33
CA ASP A 223 15.80 -9.35 -17.27
C ASP A 223 14.93 -10.62 -17.36
N TYR A 224 15.57 -11.79 -17.46
CA TYR A 224 14.87 -13.08 -17.47
C TYR A 224 14.22 -13.39 -16.13
N TYR A 225 14.87 -13.03 -15.01
CA TYR A 225 14.28 -13.20 -13.69
C TYR A 225 12.99 -12.38 -13.54
N GLY A 226 12.98 -11.12 -14.00
CA GLY A 226 11.79 -10.27 -14.02
C GLY A 226 10.66 -10.89 -14.86
N ILE A 227 10.96 -11.37 -16.07
CA ILE A 227 9.98 -12.03 -16.95
C ILE A 227 9.40 -13.29 -16.30
N ALA A 228 10.24 -14.16 -15.76
CA ALA A 228 9.81 -15.44 -15.20
C ALA A 228 8.94 -15.25 -13.95
N THR A 229 9.36 -14.37 -13.04
CA THR A 229 8.61 -14.07 -11.81
C THR A 229 7.31 -13.33 -12.10
N SER A 230 7.31 -12.37 -13.04
CA SER A 230 6.08 -11.68 -13.46
C SER A 230 5.07 -12.68 -14.06
N SER A 231 5.56 -13.60 -14.89
CA SER A 231 4.73 -14.63 -15.52
C SER A 231 4.17 -15.63 -14.51
N LEU A 232 4.96 -16.09 -13.53
CA LEU A 232 4.44 -16.90 -12.43
C LEU A 232 3.41 -16.15 -11.59
N GLY A 233 3.68 -14.88 -11.28
CA GLY A 233 2.74 -14.02 -10.56
C GLY A 233 1.39 -13.94 -11.26
N TYR A 234 1.41 -13.76 -12.59
CA TYR A 234 0.22 -13.79 -13.44
C TYR A 234 -0.49 -15.16 -13.41
N ILE A 235 0.24 -16.27 -13.59
CA ILE A 235 -0.33 -17.63 -13.54
C ILE A 235 -1.00 -17.91 -12.18
N TYR A 236 -0.36 -17.50 -11.08
CA TYR A 236 -0.94 -17.67 -9.75
C TYR A 236 -2.19 -16.82 -9.55
N SER A 237 -2.25 -15.61 -10.12
CA SER A 237 -3.45 -14.76 -10.11
C SER A 237 -4.60 -15.44 -10.85
N GLU A 238 -4.37 -15.91 -12.09
CA GLU A 238 -5.39 -16.59 -12.91
C GLU A 238 -5.91 -17.88 -12.25
N ARG A 239 -5.09 -18.54 -11.43
CA ARG A 239 -5.46 -19.76 -10.71
C ARG A 239 -6.02 -19.52 -9.30
N GLY A 240 -6.18 -18.26 -8.88
CA GLY A 240 -6.75 -17.90 -7.58
C GLY A 240 -5.79 -18.04 -6.39
N TYR A 241 -4.48 -18.23 -6.62
CA TYR A 241 -3.47 -18.29 -5.57
C TYR A 241 -2.93 -16.89 -5.23
N THR A 242 -3.80 -16.00 -4.74
CA THR A 242 -3.52 -14.57 -4.55
C THR A 242 -2.26 -14.28 -3.72
N LYS A 243 -2.00 -15.00 -2.62
CA LYS A 243 -0.78 -14.78 -1.80
C LYS A 243 0.50 -15.05 -2.62
N LYS A 244 0.52 -16.12 -3.43
CA LYS A 244 1.65 -16.44 -4.32
C LYS A 244 1.76 -15.42 -5.46
N ALA A 245 0.62 -15.00 -6.02
CA ALA A 245 0.59 -13.97 -7.06
C ALA A 245 1.29 -12.69 -6.58
N ILE A 246 0.88 -12.19 -5.40
CA ILE A 246 1.48 -11.00 -4.77
C ILE A 246 2.99 -11.20 -4.55
N GLN A 247 3.41 -12.36 -4.05
CA GLN A 247 4.82 -12.65 -3.82
C GLN A 247 5.66 -12.56 -5.10
N TYR A 248 5.24 -13.25 -6.16
CA TYR A 248 6.00 -13.29 -7.41
C TYR A 248 5.92 -11.98 -8.19
N LEU A 249 4.78 -11.28 -8.17
CA LEU A 249 4.66 -9.96 -8.78
C LEU A 249 5.52 -8.91 -8.06
N ALA A 250 5.64 -9.00 -6.73
CA ALA A 250 6.55 -8.13 -5.98
C ALA A 250 8.02 -8.41 -6.29
N LEU A 251 8.43 -9.68 -6.39
CA LEU A 251 9.78 -10.07 -6.82
C LEU A 251 10.11 -9.54 -8.23
N ALA A 252 9.15 -9.62 -9.15
CA ALA A 252 9.28 -9.06 -10.49
C ALA A 252 9.43 -7.52 -10.46
N ALA A 253 8.59 -6.83 -9.68
CA ALA A 253 8.67 -5.38 -9.52
C ALA A 253 10.01 -4.93 -8.91
N ILE A 254 10.54 -5.68 -7.93
CA ILE A 254 11.87 -5.44 -7.36
C ILE A 254 12.96 -5.55 -8.44
N ALA A 255 12.88 -6.59 -9.29
CA ALA A 255 13.80 -6.77 -10.41
C ALA A 255 13.69 -5.62 -11.42
N ASP A 256 12.47 -5.20 -11.77
CA ASP A 256 12.24 -4.09 -12.70
C ASP A 256 12.84 -2.78 -12.17
N VAL A 257 12.60 -2.45 -10.90
CA VAL A 257 13.13 -1.22 -10.28
C VAL A 257 14.66 -1.24 -10.20
N LYS A 258 15.26 -2.36 -9.78
CA LYS A 258 16.73 -2.52 -9.69
C LYS A 258 17.40 -2.38 -11.06
N ASN A 259 16.75 -2.81 -12.14
CA ASN A 259 17.26 -2.70 -13.50
C ASN A 259 16.81 -1.44 -14.24
N ALA A 260 15.98 -0.59 -13.62
CA ALA A 260 15.31 0.53 -14.27
C ALA A 260 14.60 0.09 -15.57
N THR A 261 13.83 -0.99 -15.48
CA THR A 261 12.90 -1.49 -16.51
C THR A 261 11.55 -0.82 -16.34
N LYS A 262 10.92 -0.42 -17.45
CA LYS A 262 9.67 0.37 -17.49
C LYS A 262 8.54 -0.37 -18.19
N GLU A 263 8.52 -1.70 -18.09
CA GLU A 263 7.51 -2.56 -18.73
C GLU A 263 6.18 -2.64 -17.96
N THR A 264 6.10 -2.10 -16.73
CA THR A 264 4.91 -1.86 -15.88
C THR A 264 4.04 -3.07 -15.50
N VAL A 265 4.20 -4.22 -16.17
CA VAL A 265 3.38 -5.43 -15.99
C VAL A 265 3.31 -5.86 -14.52
N ALA A 266 4.46 -5.96 -13.84
CA ALA A 266 4.54 -6.45 -12.47
C ALA A 266 3.78 -5.55 -11.47
N LEU A 267 4.09 -4.25 -11.44
CA LEU A 267 3.46 -3.29 -10.53
C LEU A 267 1.98 -3.11 -10.82
N ARG A 268 1.59 -3.09 -12.10
CA ARG A 268 0.18 -2.98 -12.49
C ARG A 268 -0.64 -4.18 -12.00
N ASN A 269 -0.14 -5.39 -12.26
CA ASN A 269 -0.83 -6.61 -11.82
C ASN A 269 -0.82 -6.73 -10.30
N LEU A 270 0.27 -6.31 -9.64
CA LEU A 270 0.35 -6.28 -8.18
C LEU A 270 -0.67 -5.32 -7.57
N ALA A 271 -0.81 -4.12 -8.14
CA ALA A 271 -1.82 -3.15 -7.72
C ALA A 271 -3.24 -3.73 -7.84
N ASN A 272 -3.53 -4.47 -8.91
CA ASN A 272 -4.81 -5.15 -9.08
C ASN A 272 -5.06 -6.23 -8.00
N GLU A 273 -4.07 -7.05 -7.68
CA GLU A 273 -4.21 -8.05 -6.60
C GLU A 273 -4.40 -7.40 -5.22
N LEU A 274 -3.65 -6.33 -4.93
CA LEU A 274 -3.78 -5.57 -3.70
C LEU A 274 -5.13 -4.88 -3.58
N PHE A 275 -5.65 -4.36 -4.70
CA PHE A 275 -6.99 -3.77 -4.78
C PHE A 275 -8.06 -4.80 -4.45
N LYS A 276 -7.99 -6.01 -5.04
CA LYS A 276 -8.91 -7.13 -4.73
C LYS A 276 -8.89 -7.53 -3.25
N MET A 277 -7.73 -7.40 -2.59
CA MET A 277 -7.57 -7.69 -1.16
C MET A 277 -7.96 -6.52 -0.24
N GLY A 278 -8.33 -5.35 -0.78
CA GLY A 278 -8.67 -4.17 0.00
C GLY A 278 -7.48 -3.36 0.51
N TYR A 279 -6.25 -3.64 0.06
CA TYR A 279 -5.05 -2.85 0.34
C TYR A 279 -5.00 -1.60 -0.56
N LEU A 280 -6.00 -0.73 -0.43
CA LEU A 280 -6.27 0.39 -1.34
C LEU A 280 -5.11 1.39 -1.45
N ASP A 281 -4.44 1.71 -0.34
CA ASP A 281 -3.34 2.68 -0.34
C ASP A 281 -2.15 2.18 -1.16
N LYS A 282 -1.71 0.93 -0.95
CA LYS A 282 -0.62 0.32 -1.73
C LYS A 282 -1.02 0.08 -3.18
N ALA A 283 -2.27 -0.34 -3.42
CA ALA A 283 -2.79 -0.50 -4.77
C ALA A 283 -2.71 0.82 -5.54
N ASN A 284 -3.12 1.93 -4.92
CA ASN A 284 -3.06 3.27 -5.51
C ASN A 284 -1.61 3.74 -5.74
N GLU A 285 -0.71 3.52 -4.79
CA GLU A 285 0.71 3.87 -4.94
C GLU A 285 1.35 3.14 -6.12
N TYR A 286 1.21 1.81 -6.18
CA TYR A 286 1.86 1.00 -7.22
C TYR A 286 1.27 1.23 -8.61
N ILE A 287 -0.05 1.50 -8.72
CA ILE A 287 -0.64 1.80 -10.02
C ILE A 287 -0.21 3.17 -10.56
N ASN A 288 0.01 4.15 -9.67
CA ASN A 288 0.56 5.45 -10.05
C ASN A 288 2.00 5.34 -10.53
N ILE A 289 2.84 4.56 -9.84
CA ILE A 289 4.21 4.29 -10.30
C ILE A 289 4.19 3.60 -11.67
N ALA A 290 3.29 2.64 -11.89
CA ALA A 290 3.11 2.01 -13.19
C ALA A 290 2.69 3.02 -14.28
N MET A 291 1.83 4.00 -13.96
CA MET A 291 1.42 5.06 -14.90
C MET A 291 2.59 5.98 -15.25
N ASP A 292 3.37 6.39 -14.25
CA ASP A 292 4.58 7.22 -14.43
C ASP A 292 5.59 6.51 -15.33
N ASP A 293 5.81 5.22 -15.10
CA ASP A 293 6.74 4.40 -15.89
C ASP A 293 6.26 4.21 -17.33
N ALA A 294 4.96 3.98 -17.56
CA ALA A 294 4.38 3.89 -18.90
C ALA A 294 4.50 5.23 -19.66
N THR A 295 4.34 6.34 -18.95
CA THR A 295 4.48 7.69 -19.50
C THR A 295 5.94 8.01 -19.81
N PHE A 296 6.86 7.74 -18.89
CA PHE A 296 8.29 7.95 -19.06
C PHE A 296 8.87 7.11 -20.22
N TYR A 297 8.46 5.85 -20.32
CA TYR A 297 8.88 4.98 -21.42
C TYR A 297 8.31 5.44 -22.76
N ASN A 298 7.14 6.08 -22.77
CA ASN A 298 6.31 6.40 -23.94
C ASN A 298 5.56 5.17 -24.52
N ALA A 299 5.04 4.29 -23.68
CA ALA A 299 4.24 3.12 -24.10
C ALA A 299 2.74 3.47 -24.17
N ARG A 300 2.16 3.54 -25.37
CA ARG A 300 0.75 3.93 -25.55
C ARG A 300 -0.22 2.88 -25.01
N HIS A 301 -0.02 1.62 -25.36
CA HIS A 301 -0.89 0.52 -24.94
C HIS A 301 -0.93 0.36 -23.41
N ARG A 302 0.22 0.48 -22.72
CA ARG A 302 0.31 0.40 -21.26
C ARG A 302 -0.45 1.54 -20.57
N LYS A 303 -0.34 2.76 -21.09
CA LYS A 303 -1.11 3.91 -20.58
C LYS A 303 -2.61 3.65 -20.69
N ILE A 304 -3.09 3.21 -21.85
CA ILE A 304 -4.51 2.89 -22.07
C ILE A 304 -4.98 1.82 -21.07
N GLU A 305 -4.21 0.74 -20.91
CA GLU A 305 -4.57 -0.35 -20.00
C GLU A 305 -4.62 0.12 -18.54
N ILE A 306 -3.63 0.91 -18.10
CA ILE A 306 -3.60 1.47 -16.74
C ILE A 306 -4.74 2.48 -16.53
N SER A 307 -5.04 3.33 -17.51
CA SER A 307 -6.14 4.31 -17.44
C SER A 307 -7.51 3.67 -17.26
N SER A 308 -7.68 2.39 -17.62
CA SER A 308 -8.93 1.66 -17.39
C SER A 308 -9.15 1.24 -15.93
N ILE A 309 -8.06 1.11 -15.16
CA ILE A 309 -8.10 0.62 -13.76
C ILE A 309 -7.78 1.70 -12.73
N LEU A 310 -6.91 2.66 -13.06
CA LEU A 310 -6.45 3.72 -12.16
C LEU A 310 -7.61 4.50 -11.52
N PRO A 311 -8.62 4.99 -12.28
CA PRO A 311 -9.74 5.75 -11.68
C PRO A 311 -10.59 4.92 -10.72
N ILE A 312 -10.67 3.60 -10.94
CA ILE A 312 -11.43 2.68 -10.08
C ILE A 312 -10.73 2.56 -8.72
N ILE A 313 -9.40 2.40 -8.73
CA ILE A 313 -8.57 2.31 -7.52
C ILE A 313 -8.60 3.64 -6.77
N GLU A 314 -8.39 4.76 -7.47
CA GLU A 314 -8.44 6.12 -6.88
C GLU A 314 -9.79 6.39 -6.22
N LYS A 315 -10.90 6.10 -6.92
CA LYS A 315 -12.25 6.29 -6.37
C LYS A 315 -12.48 5.45 -5.11
N ALA A 316 -12.02 4.19 -5.10
CA ALA A 316 -12.16 3.33 -3.93
C ALA A 316 -11.34 3.86 -2.74
N GLN A 317 -10.11 4.33 -2.97
CA GLN A 317 -9.29 4.92 -1.91
C GLN A 317 -9.94 6.20 -1.36
N LEU A 318 -10.45 7.07 -2.23
CA LEU A 318 -11.11 8.31 -1.85
C LEU A 318 -12.37 8.03 -1.01
N ASN A 319 -13.17 7.04 -1.41
CA ASN A 319 -14.32 6.57 -0.63
C ASN A 319 -13.92 6.02 0.74
N ASN A 320 -12.82 5.25 0.83
CA ASN A 320 -12.32 4.70 2.09
C ASN A 320 -11.84 5.81 3.05
N VAL A 321 -11.13 6.82 2.54
CA VAL A 321 -10.73 7.99 3.33
C VAL A 321 -11.96 8.76 3.81
N LYS A 322 -12.96 8.95 2.94
CA LYS A 322 -14.21 9.60 3.30
C LYS A 322 -14.94 8.84 4.40
N GLU A 323 -15.10 7.52 4.27
CA GLU A 323 -15.77 6.70 5.30
C GLU A 323 -15.05 6.75 6.65
N LYS A 324 -13.71 6.76 6.66
CA LYS A 324 -12.91 6.94 7.89
C LYS A 324 -13.14 8.32 8.50
N ASN A 325 -13.19 9.37 7.69
CA ASN A 325 -13.45 10.73 8.15
C ASN A 325 -14.87 10.86 8.71
N ASP A 326 -15.88 10.32 8.04
CA ASP A 326 -17.27 10.32 8.50
C ASP A 326 -17.43 9.58 9.85
N LYS A 327 -16.72 8.45 10.03
CA LYS A 327 -16.66 7.73 11.30
C LYS A 327 -16.00 8.56 12.40
N LEU A 328 -14.88 9.23 12.09
CA LEU A 328 -14.17 10.10 13.03
C LEU A 328 -15.05 11.29 13.44
N GLU A 329 -15.74 11.91 12.50
CA GLU A 329 -16.68 13.00 12.75
C GLU A 329 -17.78 12.57 13.73
N ARG A 330 -18.41 11.40 13.51
CA ARG A 330 -19.41 10.85 14.45
C ARG A 330 -18.84 10.62 15.85
N ILE A 331 -17.61 10.09 15.95
CA ILE A 331 -16.94 9.90 17.24
C ILE A 331 -16.72 11.25 17.93
N ILE A 332 -16.27 12.27 17.21
CA ILE A 332 -16.05 13.63 17.76
C ILE A 332 -17.37 14.24 18.24
N ILE A 333 -18.46 14.09 17.49
CA ILE A 333 -19.79 14.55 17.91
C ILE A 333 -20.22 13.86 19.21
N LEU A 334 -20.08 12.52 19.30
CA LEU A 334 -20.42 11.76 20.50
C LEU A 334 -19.57 12.17 21.72
N LEU A 335 -18.26 12.36 21.53
CA LEU A 335 -17.35 12.84 22.58
C LEU A 335 -17.71 14.25 23.06
N THR A 336 -18.14 15.12 22.15
CA THR A 336 -18.58 16.48 22.47
C THR A 336 -19.84 16.43 23.34
N ILE A 337 -20.84 15.64 22.96
CA ILE A 337 -22.07 15.45 23.75
C ILE A 337 -21.73 14.89 25.14
N LEU A 338 -20.88 13.87 25.21
CA LEU A 338 -20.46 13.27 26.49
C LEU A 338 -19.77 14.29 27.39
N THR A 339 -18.91 15.13 26.81
CA THR A 339 -18.21 16.20 27.54
C THR A 339 -19.19 17.23 28.10
N VAL A 340 -20.20 17.64 27.32
CA VAL A 340 -21.26 18.55 27.79
C VAL A 340 -22.05 17.94 28.95
N ILE A 341 -22.40 16.65 28.87
CA ILE A 341 -23.08 15.93 29.96
C ILE A 341 -22.24 15.92 31.24
N ILE A 342 -20.93 15.63 31.13
CA ILE A 342 -20.00 15.64 32.27
C ILE A 342 -19.92 17.03 32.90
N ILE A 343 -19.84 18.09 32.09
CA ILE A 343 -19.83 19.48 32.58
C ILE A 343 -21.15 19.79 33.32
N LEU A 344 -22.30 19.42 32.76
CA LEU A 344 -23.61 19.60 33.40
C LEU A 344 -23.70 18.89 34.75
N PHE A 345 -23.33 17.60 34.82
CA PHE A 345 -23.31 16.87 36.08
C PHE A 345 -22.34 17.48 37.09
N SER A 346 -21.16 17.93 36.63
CA SER A 346 -20.20 18.62 37.49
C SER A 346 -20.81 19.88 38.10
N ILE A 347 -21.48 20.71 37.30
CA ILE A 347 -22.19 21.91 37.78
C ILE A 347 -23.29 21.54 38.79
N ILE A 348 -24.09 20.51 38.52
CA ILE A 348 -25.15 20.04 39.43
C ILE A 348 -24.55 19.58 40.76
N ILE A 349 -23.48 18.78 40.72
CA ILE A 349 -22.77 18.30 41.91
C ILE A 349 -22.23 19.48 42.73
N PHE A 350 -21.60 20.46 42.08
CA PHE A 350 -21.11 21.66 42.76
C PHE A 350 -22.23 22.46 43.43
N LYS A 351 -23.38 22.62 42.76
CA LYS A 351 -24.56 23.28 43.35
C LYS A 351 -25.09 22.50 44.56
N GLN A 352 -25.30 21.19 44.44
CA GLN A 352 -25.78 20.35 45.54
C GLN A 352 -24.82 20.37 46.74
N LEU A 353 -23.51 20.32 46.51
CA LEU A 353 -22.52 20.43 47.59
C LEU A 353 -22.59 21.78 48.31
N LYS A 354 -22.78 22.88 47.57
CA LYS A 354 -22.93 24.23 48.15
C LYS A 354 -24.18 24.34 49.02
N GLU A 355 -25.33 23.81 48.56
CA GLU A 355 -26.57 23.80 49.33
C GLU A 355 -26.47 22.92 50.57
N ARG A 356 -25.91 21.71 50.46
CA ARG A 356 -25.67 20.84 51.62
C ARG A 356 -24.75 21.51 52.65
N ASN A 357 -23.73 22.24 52.21
CA ASN A 357 -22.85 22.98 53.10
C ASN A 357 -23.58 24.13 53.81
N LYS A 358 -24.50 24.83 53.13
CA LYS A 358 -25.36 25.85 53.77
C LYS A 358 -26.30 25.22 54.81
N ALA A 359 -27.00 24.14 54.45
CA ALA A 359 -27.90 23.43 55.36
C ALA A 359 -27.16 22.92 56.61
N ARG A 360 -25.94 22.36 56.44
CA ARG A 360 -25.08 21.97 57.56
C ARG A 360 -24.72 23.15 58.47
N LYS A 361 -24.40 24.32 57.92
CA LYS A 361 -24.12 25.52 58.72
C LYS A 361 -25.34 25.97 59.53
N ILE A 362 -26.52 26.01 58.92
CA ILE A 362 -27.78 26.38 59.59
C ILE A 362 -28.11 25.38 60.71
N MET A 363 -27.98 24.08 60.41
CA MET A 363 -28.23 23.03 61.39
C MET A 363 -27.26 23.11 62.58
N ALA A 364 -25.98 23.43 62.32
CA ALA A 364 -25.01 23.66 63.39
C ALA A 364 -25.38 24.87 64.26
N SER A 365 -25.82 25.99 63.67
CA SER A 365 -26.27 27.15 64.44
C SER A 365 -27.55 26.90 65.24
N SER A 366 -28.54 26.19 64.68
CA SER A 366 -29.77 25.84 65.42
C SER A 366 -29.50 24.85 66.56
N TYR A 367 -28.56 23.92 66.37
CA TYR A 367 -28.14 23.02 67.46
C TYR A 367 -27.51 23.80 68.61
N ALA A 368 -26.66 24.79 68.31
CA ALA A 368 -26.08 25.68 69.32
C ALA A 368 -27.15 26.49 70.07
N GLN A 369 -28.14 27.05 69.36
CA GLN A 369 -29.25 27.78 69.97
C GLN A 369 -30.15 26.88 70.83
N LEU A 370 -30.44 25.66 70.39
CA LEU A 370 -31.20 24.68 71.18
C LEU A 370 -30.45 24.32 72.47
N GLN A 371 -29.13 24.19 72.39
CA GLN A 371 -28.29 23.91 73.55
C GLN A 371 -28.29 25.07 74.55
N GLU A 372 -28.17 26.30 74.06
CA GLU A 372 -28.28 27.53 74.87
C GLU A 372 -29.67 27.66 75.53
N MET A 373 -30.73 27.43 74.76
CA MET A 373 -32.10 27.48 75.27
C MET A 373 -32.37 26.38 76.31
N ASN A 374 -31.82 25.17 76.14
CA ASN A 374 -31.89 24.11 77.14
C ASN A 374 -31.16 24.50 78.44
N ILE A 375 -29.99 25.13 78.34
CA ILE A 375 -29.25 25.62 79.51
C ILE A 375 -30.10 26.67 80.24
N SER A 376 -30.62 27.67 79.53
CA SER A 376 -31.46 28.71 80.12
C SER A 376 -32.76 28.15 80.74
N LEU A 377 -33.40 27.17 80.12
CA LEU A 377 -34.54 26.45 80.69
C LEU A 377 -34.17 25.68 81.96
N SER A 378 -33.01 25.02 81.96
CA SER A 378 -32.49 24.32 83.14
C SER A 378 -32.21 25.29 84.28
N GLU A 379 -31.61 26.45 84.00
CA GLU A 379 -31.39 27.52 84.98
C GLU A 379 -32.71 28.09 85.50
N ALA A 380 -33.67 28.38 84.63
CA ALA A 380 -35.00 28.87 85.02
C ALA A 380 -35.76 27.86 85.90
N ASN A 381 -35.63 26.56 85.60
CA ASN A 381 -36.19 25.50 86.43
C ASN A 381 -35.50 25.42 87.80
N ALA A 382 -34.17 25.51 87.84
CA ALA A 382 -33.42 25.53 89.10
C ALA A 382 -33.81 26.74 89.98
N ILE A 383 -33.93 27.94 89.38
CA ILE A 383 -34.41 29.14 90.08
C ILE A 383 -35.84 28.91 90.60
N LYS A 384 -36.74 28.33 89.81
CA LYS A 384 -38.10 27.99 90.25
C LYS A 384 -38.08 27.02 91.44
N GLU A 385 -37.28 25.96 91.41
CA GLU A 385 -37.15 25.01 92.52
C GLU A 385 -36.61 25.68 93.79
N GLU A 386 -35.62 26.56 93.65
CA GLU A 386 -35.09 27.33 94.77
C GLU A 386 -36.16 28.29 95.34
N TYR A 387 -36.93 28.96 94.47
CA TYR A 387 -38.04 29.81 94.88
C TYR A 387 -39.15 29.04 95.61
N ILE A 388 -39.51 27.85 95.12
CA ILE A 388 -40.47 26.95 95.78
C ILE A 388 -39.94 26.55 97.16
N THR A 389 -38.67 26.17 97.25
CA THR A 389 -38.03 25.79 98.51
C THR A 389 -38.01 26.96 99.51
N TYR A 390 -37.67 28.16 99.04
CA TYR A 390 -37.70 29.38 99.84
C TYR A 390 -39.12 29.69 100.31
N PHE A 391 -40.11 29.64 99.43
CA PHE A 391 -41.52 29.87 99.75
C PHE A 391 -42.02 28.87 100.81
N ILE A 392 -41.71 27.58 100.67
CA ILE A 392 -42.06 26.56 101.65
C ILE A 392 -41.39 26.86 103.00
N LYS A 393 -40.10 27.20 103.02
CA LYS A 393 -39.39 27.57 104.25
C LYS A 393 -39.97 28.80 104.92
N ALA A 394 -40.24 29.87 104.16
CA ALA A 394 -40.82 31.10 104.66
C ALA A 394 -42.22 30.85 105.24
N THR A 395 -43.06 30.08 104.54
CA THR A 395 -44.40 29.70 105.02
C THR A 395 -44.32 28.83 106.27
N SER A 396 -43.41 27.86 106.32
CA SER A 396 -43.20 27.01 107.50
C SER A 396 -42.68 27.83 108.70
N ALA A 397 -41.79 28.78 108.47
CA ALA A 397 -41.32 29.71 109.50
C ALA A 397 -42.44 30.62 110.01
N PHE A 398 -43.31 31.09 109.11
CA PHE A 398 -44.48 31.88 109.46
C PHE A 398 -45.50 31.08 110.27
N ILE A 399 -45.79 29.83 109.87
CA ILE A 399 -46.64 28.89 110.61
C ILE A 399 -46.05 28.63 112.01
N ASN A 400 -44.76 28.34 112.11
CA ASN A 400 -44.10 28.13 113.40
C ASN A 400 -44.18 29.38 114.30
N LYS A 401 -44.09 30.58 113.72
CA LYS A 401 -44.24 31.84 114.45
C LYS A 401 -45.68 32.04 114.95
N ILE A 402 -46.68 31.67 114.16
CA ILE A 402 -48.08 31.66 114.60
C ILE A 402 -48.31 30.61 115.71
N ASP A 403 -47.79 29.38 115.57
CA ASP A 403 -47.89 28.34 116.61
C ASP A 403 -47.23 28.78 117.92
N HIS A 404 -46.05 29.43 117.84
CA HIS A 404 -45.36 29.96 119.01
C HIS A 404 -46.13 31.12 119.66
N ILE A 405 -46.76 32.01 118.87
CA ILE A 405 -47.66 33.03 119.41
C ILE A 405 -48.83 32.36 120.12
N GLN A 406 -49.49 31.38 119.49
CA GLN A 406 -50.61 30.63 120.07
C GLN A 406 -50.24 29.96 121.40
N LYS A 407 -49.05 29.37 121.50
CA LYS A 407 -48.54 28.76 122.75
C LYS A 407 -48.17 29.79 123.83
N SER A 408 -47.72 30.99 123.43
CA SER A 408 -47.36 32.06 124.37
C SER A 408 -48.55 32.80 124.98
N THR A 409 -49.74 32.74 124.37
CA THR A 409 -50.98 33.35 124.88
C THR A 409 -51.81 32.43 125.77
N LEU A 410 -51.31 31.22 126.09
CA LEU A 410 -52.03 30.17 126.81
C LEU A 410 -51.58 29.94 128.27
N HIS A 411 -50.84 30.89 128.88
CA HIS A 411 -50.52 30.85 130.31
C HIS A 411 -50.80 32.17 131.01
#